data_AF-A0AB35FPU9-F1
#
_entry.id   AF-A0AB35FPU9-F1
#
_cell.length_a   1.000
_cell.length_b   1.000
_cell.length_c   1.000
_cell.angle_alpha   90.00
_cell.angle_beta   90.00
_cell.angle_gamma   90.00
#
_symmetry.space_group_name_H-M   'P 1'
#
loop_
_entity.id
_entity.type
_entity.pdbx_description
1 polymer ?
#
loop_
_entity_poly.entity_id
_entity_poly.type
_entity_poly.pdbx_seq_one_letter_code
_entity_poly.pdbx_strand_id
1 'polypeptide(L)'
;ITFGAIGLVKHSAIPWHGWFGKYVIQSPRDHFIHHSRVREHHDKNFANYFPIWDHLFGTYYEGDADRAKLGLDRDYFNQTDPFRETIATEIRFFQRAGQAAKATCGISPISGKPASPQGLSGPEERR
;
A
#
# COMPACT_ATOMS: atom_id res chain seq x y z
N ILE A 1 -10.74 -1.88 -24.08
CA ILE A 1 -10.38 -0.46 -24.32
C ILE A 1 -10.87 0.42 -23.17
N THR A 2 -12.14 0.34 -22.77
CA THR A 2 -12.75 1.23 -21.76
C THR A 2 -12.08 1.17 -20.37
N PHE A 3 -11.81 -0.01 -19.82
CA PHE A 3 -11.18 -0.14 -18.50
C PHE A 3 -9.70 0.30 -18.46
N GLY A 4 -8.98 0.17 -19.57
CA GLY A 4 -7.58 0.61 -19.67
C GLY A 4 -7.44 2.13 -19.63
N ALA A 5 -8.36 2.86 -20.28
CA ALA A 5 -8.38 4.31 -20.26
C ALA A 5 -8.61 4.86 -18.83
N ILE A 6 -9.48 4.20 -18.05
CA ILE A 6 -9.72 4.57 -16.65
C ILE A 6 -8.45 4.37 -15.80
N GLY A 7 -7.68 3.31 -16.05
CA GLY A 7 -6.40 3.07 -15.39
C GLY A 7 -5.39 4.21 -15.60
N LEU A 8 -5.30 4.73 -16.84
CA LEU A 8 -4.44 5.87 -17.17
C LEU A 8 -4.87 7.15 -16.45
N VAL A 9 -6.17 7.43 -16.41
CA VAL A 9 -6.71 8.63 -15.75
C VAL A 9 -6.45 8.60 -14.25
N LYS A 10 -6.64 7.46 -13.58
CA LYS A 10 -6.40 7.32 -12.12
C LYS A 10 -4.95 7.57 -11.71
N HIS A 11 -3.99 7.27 -12.59
CA HIS A 11 -2.57 7.50 -12.34
C HIS A 11 -2.08 8.86 -12.89
N SER A 12 -3.00 9.73 -13.32
CA SER A 12 -2.66 11.09 -13.75
C SER A 12 -2.61 12.05 -12.56
N ALA A 13 -1.82 13.12 -12.67
CA ALA A 13 -1.71 14.17 -11.66
C ALA A 13 -2.88 15.18 -11.71
N ILE A 14 -4.06 14.77 -12.18
CA ILE A 14 -5.23 15.65 -12.29
C ILE A 14 -5.85 15.77 -10.89
N PRO A 15 -5.93 16.98 -10.29
CA PRO A 15 -6.45 17.19 -8.94
C PRO A 15 -7.99 17.17 -8.91
N TRP A 16 -8.60 16.21 -9.59
CA TRP A 16 -10.05 16.15 -9.70
C TRP A 16 -10.67 15.48 -8.48
N HIS A 17 -11.64 16.13 -7.85
CA HIS A 17 -12.34 15.64 -6.66
C HIS A 17 -13.76 16.22 -6.54
N GLY A 18 -14.52 16.20 -7.65
CA GLY A 18 -15.93 16.61 -7.66
C GLY A 18 -16.87 15.48 -7.20
N TRP A 19 -18.16 15.78 -6.99
CA TRP A 19 -19.19 14.79 -6.59
C TRP A 19 -19.16 13.51 -7.44
N PHE A 20 -18.93 13.65 -8.74
CA PHE A 20 -18.85 12.52 -9.65
C PHE A 20 -17.64 11.61 -9.33
N GLY A 21 -16.51 12.22 -8.97
CA GLY A 21 -15.30 11.53 -8.51
C GLY A 21 -15.47 10.86 -7.15
N LYS A 22 -16.30 11.45 -6.28
CA LYS A 22 -16.55 10.96 -4.91
C LYS A 22 -17.50 9.77 -4.84
N TYR A 23 -18.44 9.67 -5.79
CA TYR A 23 -19.56 8.71 -5.69
C TYR A 23 -19.71 7.80 -6.90
N VAL A 24 -19.23 8.19 -8.09
CA VAL A 24 -19.49 7.47 -9.34
C VAL A 24 -18.23 6.79 -9.85
N ILE A 25 -17.17 7.52 -10.18
CA ILE A 25 -15.92 6.96 -10.71
C ILE A 25 -14.75 7.40 -9.83
N GLN A 26 -13.89 6.47 -9.45
CA GLN A 26 -12.72 6.76 -8.61
C GLN A 26 -11.87 7.87 -9.22
N SER A 27 -11.64 8.92 -8.44
CA SER A 27 -10.85 10.06 -8.87
C SER A 27 -9.34 9.77 -8.77
N PRO A 28 -8.48 10.43 -9.59
CA PRO A 28 -7.03 10.29 -9.49
C PRO A 28 -6.50 10.69 -8.11
N ARG A 29 -7.15 11.68 -7.46
CA ARG A 29 -6.86 12.07 -6.08
C ARG A 29 -7.08 10.92 -5.09
N ASP A 30 -8.21 10.22 -5.20
CA ASP A 30 -8.53 9.15 -4.24
C ASP A 30 -7.59 7.96 -4.40
N HIS A 31 -7.21 7.64 -5.65
CA HIS A 31 -6.16 6.66 -5.96
C HIS A 31 -4.77 7.09 -5.46
N PHE A 32 -4.46 8.38 -5.54
CA PHE A 32 -3.22 8.93 -4.99
C PHE A 32 -3.16 8.81 -3.46
N ILE A 33 -4.27 9.10 -2.78
CA ILE A 33 -4.40 8.92 -1.32
C ILE A 33 -4.23 7.45 -0.94
N HIS A 34 -4.82 6.52 -1.69
CA HIS A 34 -4.65 5.08 -1.48
C HIS A 34 -3.16 4.65 -1.51
N HIS A 35 -2.35 5.26 -2.38
CA HIS A 35 -0.90 5.02 -2.45
C HIS A 35 -0.06 5.86 -1.49
N SER A 36 -0.69 6.66 -0.63
CA SER A 36 0.03 7.53 0.27
C SER A 36 0.64 6.76 1.44
N ARG A 37 1.89 7.09 1.79
CA ARG A 37 2.56 6.60 3.01
C ARG A 37 2.07 7.27 4.29
N VAL A 38 1.28 8.35 4.21
CA VAL A 38 0.79 9.03 5.42
C VAL A 38 -0.14 8.11 6.18
N ARG A 39 0.13 7.91 7.48
CA ARG A 39 -0.62 6.98 8.34
C ARG A 39 -2.13 7.19 8.35
N GLU A 40 -2.59 8.43 8.20
CA GLU A 40 -4.01 8.79 8.12
C GLU A 40 -4.70 8.22 6.86
N HIS A 41 -3.95 7.99 5.79
CA HIS A 41 -4.45 7.47 4.52
C HIS A 41 -4.35 5.94 4.43
N HIS A 42 -3.75 5.28 5.43
CA HIS A 42 -3.66 3.83 5.46
C HIS A 42 -5.07 3.23 5.52
N ASP A 43 -5.26 2.16 4.75
CA ASP A 43 -6.52 1.45 4.63
C ASP A 43 -7.72 2.32 4.18
N LYS A 44 -7.46 3.24 3.24
CA LYS A 44 -8.47 4.12 2.64
C LYS A 44 -8.57 3.99 1.12
N ASN A 45 -9.75 4.34 0.60
CA ASN A 45 -10.05 4.52 -0.83
C ASN A 45 -9.67 3.31 -1.71
N PHE A 46 -10.06 2.10 -1.31
CA PHE A 46 -9.69 0.84 -1.97
C PHE A 46 -10.40 0.59 -3.30
N ALA A 47 -11.54 1.22 -3.53
CA ALA A 47 -12.40 0.87 -4.63
C ALA A 47 -11.76 1.24 -5.97
N ASN A 48 -11.36 0.23 -6.75
CA ASN A 48 -10.72 0.47 -8.03
C ASN A 48 -11.60 1.34 -8.94
N TYR A 49 -12.88 1.06 -9.16
CA TYR A 49 -13.68 1.84 -10.12
C TYR A 49 -14.76 2.72 -9.50
N PHE A 50 -15.49 2.19 -8.52
CA PHE A 50 -16.71 2.81 -8.00
C PHE A 50 -16.54 3.08 -6.49
N PRO A 51 -16.30 4.33 -6.07
CA PRO A 51 -16.09 4.70 -4.65
C PRO A 51 -17.28 4.40 -3.74
N ILE A 52 -18.47 4.13 -4.30
CA ILE A 52 -19.64 3.69 -3.54
C ILE A 52 -19.32 2.51 -2.62
N TRP A 53 -18.40 1.63 -3.02
CA TRP A 53 -17.95 0.54 -2.16
C TRP A 53 -17.18 1.05 -0.95
N ASP A 54 -16.30 2.04 -1.11
CA ASP A 54 -15.60 2.64 0.02
C ASP A 54 -16.53 3.36 0.99
N HIS A 55 -17.59 3.99 0.47
CA HIS A 55 -18.64 4.59 1.32
C HIS A 55 -19.43 3.52 2.07
N LEU A 56 -19.80 2.42 1.39
CA LEU A 56 -20.57 1.33 1.98
C LEU A 56 -19.79 0.61 3.09
N PHE A 57 -18.48 0.45 2.93
CA PHE A 57 -17.61 -0.25 3.88
C PHE A 57 -16.85 0.67 4.83
N GLY A 58 -17.09 1.99 4.77
CA GLY A 58 -16.48 2.96 5.69
C GLY A 58 -14.97 3.17 5.49
N THR A 59 -14.47 2.90 4.28
CA THR A 59 -13.06 3.06 3.91
C THR A 59 -12.81 4.33 3.09
N TYR A 60 -13.85 5.13 2.80
CA TYR A 60 -13.69 6.39 2.10
C TYR A 60 -13.01 7.46 2.97
N TYR A 61 -12.04 8.17 2.40
CA TYR A 61 -11.36 9.29 3.02
C TYR A 61 -11.57 10.57 2.22
N GLU A 62 -12.23 11.54 2.85
CA GLU A 62 -12.65 12.82 2.26
C GLU A 62 -11.56 13.90 2.37
N GLY A 63 -10.66 13.79 3.35
CA GLY A 63 -9.67 14.81 3.71
C GLY A 63 -8.65 15.10 2.62
N ASP A 64 -7.98 16.24 2.72
CA ASP A 64 -7.09 16.78 1.67
C ASP A 64 -5.94 15.83 1.25
N ALA A 65 -5.61 15.83 -0.04
CA ALA A 65 -4.47 15.12 -0.60
C ALA A 65 -3.15 15.92 -0.51
N ASP A 66 -3.18 17.20 -0.13
CA ASP A 66 -1.98 18.07 -0.06
C ASP A 66 -0.86 17.52 0.83
N ARG A 67 -1.22 16.72 1.84
CA ARG A 67 -0.25 16.06 2.73
C ARG A 67 0.20 14.69 2.24
N ALA A 68 -0.47 14.12 1.24
CA ALA A 68 -0.15 12.79 0.74
C ALA A 68 1.23 12.79 0.08
N LYS A 69 2.12 11.99 0.67
CA LYS A 69 3.42 11.63 0.10
C LYS A 69 3.32 10.23 -0.47
N LEU A 70 3.88 10.01 -1.66
CA LEU A 70 3.94 8.68 -2.28
C LEU A 70 5.15 7.88 -1.79
N GLY A 71 5.04 6.57 -1.88
CA GLY A 71 6.11 5.59 -1.68
C GLY A 71 5.94 4.77 -0.41
N LEU A 72 6.94 3.96 -0.07
CA LEU A 72 6.92 3.11 1.13
C LEU A 72 7.58 3.80 2.31
N ASP A 73 7.24 3.41 3.54
CA ASP A 73 7.85 3.96 4.77
C ASP A 73 9.36 3.68 4.88
N ARG A 74 9.87 2.70 4.12
CA ARG A 74 11.28 2.33 4.07
C ARG A 74 11.69 1.98 2.65
N ASP A 75 12.93 2.27 2.31
CA ASP A 75 13.54 1.95 1.02
C ASP A 75 13.91 0.46 0.94
N TYR A 76 12.95 -0.46 1.08
CA TYR A 76 13.25 -1.91 1.09
C TYR A 76 13.61 -2.50 -0.29
N PHE A 77 13.31 -1.78 -1.37
CA PHE A 77 13.44 -2.22 -2.76
C PHE A 77 14.32 -1.23 -3.53
N ASN A 78 14.88 -1.67 -4.66
CA ASN A 78 15.88 -0.98 -5.48
C ASN A 78 17.21 -0.66 -4.78
N GLN A 79 17.60 -1.45 -3.77
CA GLN A 79 18.93 -1.33 -3.16
C GLN A 79 20.01 -2.13 -3.90
N THR A 80 19.61 -3.11 -4.69
CA THR A 80 20.49 -4.05 -5.40
C THR A 80 20.00 -4.29 -6.83
N ASP A 81 20.64 -5.20 -7.55
CA ASP A 81 20.25 -5.56 -8.92
C ASP A 81 18.76 -5.99 -9.02
N PRO A 82 17.97 -5.38 -9.94
CA PRO A 82 16.52 -5.63 -10.03
C PRO A 82 16.12 -7.08 -10.23
N PHE A 83 16.95 -7.87 -10.92
CA PHE A 83 16.67 -9.28 -11.17
C PHE A 83 16.83 -10.10 -9.87
N ARG A 84 17.91 -9.84 -9.13
CA ARG A 84 18.13 -10.47 -7.81
C ARG A 84 17.04 -10.07 -6.81
N GLU A 85 16.60 -8.82 -6.82
CA GLU A 85 15.53 -8.37 -5.94
C GLU A 85 14.17 -8.99 -6.25
N THR A 86 13.84 -9.13 -7.52
CA THR A 86 12.60 -9.78 -7.96
C THR A 86 12.54 -11.21 -7.43
N ILE A 87 13.58 -12.00 -7.69
CA ILE A 87 13.66 -13.39 -7.21
C ILE A 87 13.63 -13.45 -5.67
N ALA A 88 14.40 -12.59 -5.01
CA ALA A 88 14.44 -12.57 -3.55
C ALA A 88 13.08 -12.19 -2.93
N THR A 89 12.31 -11.32 -3.59
CA THR A 89 10.97 -10.89 -3.14
C THR A 89 9.98 -12.05 -3.20
N GLU A 90 9.97 -12.80 -4.29
CA GLU A 90 9.13 -14.01 -4.42
C GLU A 90 9.49 -15.04 -3.35
N ILE A 91 10.79 -15.32 -3.16
CA ILE A 91 11.25 -16.27 -2.13
C ILE A 91 10.81 -15.82 -0.72
N ARG A 92 11.02 -14.55 -0.37
CA ARG A 92 10.64 -13.99 0.93
C ARG A 92 9.12 -14.08 1.16
N PHE A 93 8.32 -13.85 0.12
CA PHE A 93 6.87 -13.98 0.20
C PHE A 93 6.47 -15.41 0.60
N PHE A 94 6.94 -16.42 -0.13
CA PHE A 94 6.60 -17.81 0.16
C PHE A 94 7.13 -18.30 1.51
N GLN A 95 8.32 -17.84 1.92
CA GLN A 95 8.85 -18.12 3.26
C GLN A 95 7.95 -17.57 4.37
N ARG A 96 7.51 -16.31 4.25
CA ARG A 96 6.62 -15.69 5.24
C ARG A 96 5.22 -16.32 5.24
N ALA A 97 4.68 -16.63 4.06
CA ALA A 97 3.41 -17.35 3.93
C ALA A 97 3.48 -18.71 4.63
N GLY A 98 4.56 -19.46 4.44
CA GLY A 98 4.80 -20.73 5.12
C GLY A 98 4.96 -20.60 6.64
N GLN A 99 5.64 -19.55 7.12
CA GLN A 99 5.76 -19.26 8.56
C GLN A 99 4.40 -18.90 9.18
N ALA A 100 3.61 -18.06 8.51
CA ALA A 100 2.27 -17.70 8.95
C ALA A 100 1.34 -18.93 9.01
N ALA A 101 1.38 -19.80 7.99
CA ALA A 101 0.62 -21.04 7.99
C ALA A 101 1.01 -21.98 9.16
N LYS A 102 2.31 -22.11 9.45
CA LYS A 102 2.79 -22.92 10.60
C LYS A 102 2.36 -22.34 11.95
N ALA A 103 2.40 -21.01 12.09
CA ALA A 103 1.95 -20.31 13.29
C ALA A 103 0.44 -20.50 13.54
N THR A 104 -0.37 -20.44 12.48
CA THR A 104 -1.82 -20.69 12.55
C THR A 104 -2.15 -22.14 12.89
N CYS A 105 -1.33 -23.11 12.45
CA CYS A 105 -1.50 -24.53 12.75
C CYS A 105 -0.90 -24.97 14.12
N GLY A 106 -0.40 -24.04 14.94
CA GLY A 106 0.14 -24.36 16.27
C GLY A 106 1.46 -25.14 16.26
N ILE A 107 2.12 -25.25 15.10
CA ILE A 107 3.47 -25.83 15.00
C ILE A 107 4.43 -24.67 15.27
N SER A 108 4.90 -24.57 16.52
CA SER A 108 5.91 -23.57 16.90
C SER A 108 7.07 -23.59 15.89
N PRO A 109 7.53 -22.44 15.39
CA PRO A 109 8.68 -22.40 14.51
C PRO A 109 9.86 -23.05 15.25
N ILE A 110 10.55 -23.98 14.58
CA ILE A 110 11.85 -24.46 15.07
C ILE A 110 12.68 -23.22 15.32
N SER A 111 13.20 -23.12 16.55
CA SER A 111 14.05 -22.06 17.08
C SER A 111 15.30 -21.82 16.22
N GLY A 112 15.12 -21.25 15.03
CA GLY A 112 16.05 -20.32 14.45
C GLY A 112 15.47 -18.96 14.76
N LYS A 113 16.17 -18.18 15.59
CA LYS A 113 15.90 -16.75 15.76
C LYS A 113 15.50 -16.21 14.38
N PRO A 114 14.27 -15.69 14.16
CA PRO A 114 14.09 -14.85 12.99
C PRO A 114 15.23 -13.85 13.11
N ALA A 115 16.01 -13.67 12.04
CA ALA A 115 17.00 -12.61 12.03
C ALA A 115 16.23 -11.37 12.47
N SER A 116 16.50 -10.94 13.71
CA SER A 116 16.06 -9.65 14.19
C SER A 116 16.44 -8.72 13.06
N PRO A 117 15.54 -7.88 12.54
CA PRO A 117 15.98 -6.78 11.72
C PRO A 117 16.84 -5.91 12.66
N GLN A 118 18.12 -6.24 12.78
CA GLN A 118 19.12 -5.35 13.32
C GLN A 118 19.06 -4.15 12.38
N GLY A 119 18.45 -3.08 12.89
CA GLY A 119 17.91 -1.98 12.09
C GLY A 119 16.53 -1.46 12.55
N LEU A 120 15.97 -1.99 13.64
CA LEU A 120 14.77 -1.43 14.31
C LEU A 120 15.06 -0.26 15.26
N SER A 121 16.15 0.48 15.06
CA SER A 121 16.37 1.80 15.69
C SER A 121 16.73 2.81 14.61
N GLY A 122 15.72 3.36 13.94
CA GLY A 122 15.87 4.68 13.33
C GLY A 122 16.00 5.71 14.46
N PRO A 123 16.73 6.81 14.25
CA PRO A 123 16.92 7.80 15.30
C PRO A 123 15.54 8.33 15.73
N GLU A 124 15.32 8.34 17.04
CA GLU A 124 14.30 9.14 17.69
C GLU A 124 14.56 10.60 17.29
N GLU A 125 13.89 11.07 16.23
CA GLU A 125 13.98 12.46 15.81
C GLU A 125 13.15 13.32 16.76
N ARG A 126 13.85 13.69 17.83
CA ARG A 126 13.72 14.90 18.61
C ARG A 126 13.33 16.11 17.72
N ARG A 127 12.05 16.46 17.64
CA ARG A 127 11.45 17.80 17.81
C ARG A 127 10.02 17.89 17.30
#